data_AF-A0A7C5NJ66-F1
#
_entry.id   AF-A0A7C5NJ66-F1
#
_cell.length_a   1.000
_cell.length_b   1.000
_cell.length_c   1.000
_cell.angle_alpha   90.00
_cell.angle_beta   90.00
_cell.angle_gamma   90.00
#
_symmetry.space_group_name_H-M   'P 1'
#
loop_
_entity.id
_entity.type
_entity.pdbx_description
1 polymer ?
#
loop_
_entity_poly.entity_id
_entity_poly.type
_entity_poly.pdbx_seq_one_letter_code
_entity_poly.pdbx_strand_id
1 'polypeptide(L)'
;MRLSKSTKLFTILYLIIGLTGCSKGPSIPRTIPPELETLAQQFRSAPTNNRIELGNRIRDLLPTCEVRDASGNVSSYNYSTPTYWLTREDVIRLLGQPNEVIEGDFIYYLGCDHKYAWSLSVEFFEDHVAVSRIDHGFKTAR
;
A
#
# COMPACT_ATOMS: atom_id res chain seq x y z
N MET A 1 -37.21 46.68 -49.16
CA MET A 1 -36.63 45.98 -48.00
C MET A 1 -35.21 45.56 -48.34
N ARG A 2 -34.24 46.02 -47.54
CA ARG A 2 -32.80 45.71 -47.60
C ARG A 2 -32.53 44.33 -46.99
N LEU A 3 -31.47 43.66 -47.46
CA LEU A 3 -30.36 43.03 -46.70
C LEU A 3 -29.68 42.00 -47.64
N SER A 4 -28.53 42.28 -48.23
CA SER A 4 -27.17 42.36 -47.66
C SER A 4 -26.40 41.04 -47.85
N LYS A 5 -25.26 41.17 -48.55
CA LYS A 5 -24.19 40.18 -48.70
C LYS A 5 -23.68 39.69 -47.33
N SER A 6 -23.23 38.44 -47.22
CA SER A 6 -22.14 38.09 -46.31
C SER A 6 -21.47 36.76 -46.69
N THR A 7 -20.42 36.86 -47.49
CA THR A 7 -19.34 35.87 -47.60
C THR A 7 -18.69 35.67 -46.24
N LYS A 8 -18.58 34.43 -45.75
CA LYS A 8 -17.64 34.10 -44.67
C LYS A 8 -16.94 32.78 -45.01
N LEU A 9 -15.69 32.93 -45.46
CA LEU A 9 -14.65 31.91 -45.29
C LEU A 9 -14.57 31.53 -43.81
N PHE A 10 -14.44 30.23 -43.53
CA PHE A 10 -13.77 29.77 -42.32
C PHE A 10 -12.86 28.59 -42.68
N THR A 11 -11.61 28.95 -43.00
CA THR A 11 -10.46 28.06 -42.95
C THR A 11 -10.06 27.92 -41.49
N ILE A 12 -10.19 26.74 -40.88
CA ILE A 12 -9.49 26.43 -39.62
C ILE A 12 -8.93 25.01 -39.69
N LEU A 13 -7.65 24.99 -40.05
CA LEU A 13 -6.68 23.91 -39.92
C LEU A 13 -6.18 23.90 -38.47
N TYR A 14 -6.53 22.87 -37.68
CA TYR A 14 -5.84 22.54 -36.42
C TYR A 14 -5.53 21.04 -36.49
N LEU A 15 -4.30 20.67 -36.86
CA LEU A 15 -3.19 20.45 -35.92
C LEU A 15 -3.58 19.43 -34.84
N ILE A 16 -3.72 18.16 -35.23
CA ILE A 16 -3.70 17.05 -34.28
C ILE A 16 -2.23 16.88 -33.87
N ILE A 17 -1.89 17.54 -32.77
CA ILE A 17 -0.61 17.42 -32.08
C ILE A 17 -0.51 15.97 -31.60
N GLY A 18 0.54 15.28 -32.02
CA GLY A 18 0.87 13.94 -31.56
C GLY A 18 1.05 13.93 -30.05
N LEU A 19 0.28 13.07 -29.38
CA LEU A 19 0.54 12.69 -27.99
C LEU A 19 1.72 11.70 -27.97
N THR A 20 2.92 12.20 -28.21
CA THR A 20 4.14 11.56 -27.72
C THR A 20 4.22 11.86 -26.23
N GLY A 21 3.96 10.86 -25.40
CA GLY A 21 4.07 11.01 -23.96
C GLY A 21 3.62 9.81 -23.15
N CYS A 22 4.01 8.59 -23.54
CA CYS A 22 4.10 7.52 -22.54
C CYS A 22 5.26 7.87 -21.60
N SER A 23 4.99 8.71 -20.59
CA SER A 23 5.82 8.78 -19.40
C SER A 23 5.75 7.41 -18.74
N LYS A 24 6.69 6.53 -19.10
CA LYS A 24 7.09 5.44 -18.22
C LYS A 24 7.63 6.12 -16.96
N GLY A 25 6.74 6.33 -15.99
CA GLY A 25 7.14 6.63 -14.63
C GLY A 25 8.14 5.57 -14.17
N PRO A 26 8.96 5.87 -13.15
CA PRO A 26 9.97 4.95 -12.66
C PRO A 26 9.33 3.57 -12.45
N SER A 27 9.81 2.59 -13.22
CA SER A 27 9.35 1.21 -13.14
C SER A 27 9.93 0.59 -11.87
N ILE A 28 9.40 1.00 -10.73
CA ILE A 28 9.65 0.37 -9.44
C ILE A 28 9.24 -1.10 -9.58
N PRO A 29 10.07 -2.06 -9.15
CA PRO A 29 9.75 -3.47 -9.30
C PRO A 29 8.40 -3.77 -8.65
N ARG A 30 7.47 -4.33 -9.43
CA ARG A 30 6.18 -4.86 -8.93
C ARG A 30 6.31 -6.25 -8.30
N THR A 31 7.53 -6.74 -8.12
CA THR A 31 7.74 -8.14 -7.74
C THR A 31 7.60 -8.30 -6.24
N ILE A 32 6.44 -8.82 -5.84
CA ILE A 32 6.18 -9.27 -4.47
C ILE A 32 7.25 -10.31 -4.12
N PRO A 33 7.93 -10.20 -2.96
CA PRO A 33 8.89 -11.21 -2.53
C PRO A 33 8.22 -12.59 -2.45
N PRO A 34 8.77 -13.64 -3.08
CA PRO A 34 8.15 -14.98 -3.08
C PRO A 34 8.03 -15.57 -1.66
N GLU A 35 8.93 -15.18 -0.75
CA GLU A 35 8.84 -15.55 0.66
C GLU A 35 7.57 -14.99 1.33
N LEU A 36 7.08 -13.83 0.89
CA LEU A 36 5.87 -13.21 1.45
C LEU A 36 4.65 -14.10 1.22
N GLU A 37 4.50 -14.71 0.04
CA GLU A 37 3.37 -15.59 -0.24
C GLU A 37 3.38 -16.84 0.65
N THR A 38 4.57 -17.43 0.85
CA THR A 38 4.75 -18.60 1.72
C THR A 38 4.40 -18.26 3.17
N LEU A 39 4.91 -17.13 3.67
CA LEU A 39 4.61 -16.66 5.02
C LEU A 39 3.14 -16.29 5.20
N ALA A 40 2.53 -15.66 4.21
CA ALA A 40 1.11 -15.31 4.21
C ALA A 40 0.21 -16.56 4.26
N GLN A 41 0.58 -17.63 3.54
CA GLN A 41 -0.10 -18.91 3.65
C GLN A 41 0.02 -19.53 5.05
N GLN A 42 1.23 -19.52 5.63
CA GLN A 42 1.46 -20.01 7.00
C GLN A 42 0.69 -19.18 8.02
N PHE A 43 0.68 -17.85 7.87
CA PHE A 43 -0.01 -16.92 8.74
C PHE A 43 -1.52 -17.19 8.77
N ARG A 44 -2.15 -17.34 7.59
CA ARG A 44 -3.58 -17.67 7.49
C ARG A 44 -3.92 -19.02 8.14
N SER A 45 -3.03 -20.00 8.01
CA SER A 45 -3.26 -21.37 8.47
C SER A 45 -2.94 -21.56 9.96
N ALA A 46 -2.07 -20.73 10.54
CA ALA A 46 -1.65 -20.85 11.92
C ALA A 46 -2.76 -20.42 12.90
N PRO A 47 -2.85 -21.04 14.10
CA PRO A 47 -3.65 -20.50 15.20
C PRO A 47 -3.23 -19.07 15.55
N THR A 48 -4.18 -18.21 15.89
CA THR A 48 -3.98 -16.78 16.17
C THR A 48 -2.89 -16.50 17.22
N ASN A 49 -2.70 -17.40 18.19
CA ASN A 49 -1.69 -17.29 19.24
C ASN A 49 -0.26 -17.58 18.79
N ASN A 50 -0.06 -18.22 17.64
CA ASN A 50 1.26 -18.58 17.11
C ASN A 50 1.68 -17.69 15.93
N ARG A 51 0.92 -16.62 15.64
CA ARG A 51 1.12 -15.78 14.46
C ARG A 51 2.12 -14.64 14.66
N ILE A 52 2.63 -14.38 15.87
CA ILE A 52 3.47 -13.20 16.13
C ILE A 52 4.83 -13.26 15.43
N GLU A 53 5.47 -14.43 15.41
CA GLU A 53 6.74 -14.63 14.72
C GLU A 53 6.55 -14.48 13.20
N LEU A 54 5.46 -15.05 12.68
CA LEU A 54 5.07 -14.89 11.28
C LEU A 54 4.74 -13.43 10.94
N GLY A 55 4.04 -12.73 11.83
CA GLY A 55 3.69 -11.31 11.67
C GLY A 55 4.92 -10.41 11.61
N ASN A 56 5.94 -10.66 12.44
CA ASN A 56 7.21 -9.94 12.38
C ASN A 56 7.92 -10.15 11.03
N ARG A 57 7.98 -11.41 10.55
CA ARG A 57 8.60 -11.72 9.25
C ARG A 57 7.82 -11.11 8.08
N ILE A 58 6.49 -11.12 8.16
CA ILE A 58 5.62 -10.48 7.16
C ILE A 58 5.84 -8.98 7.15
N ARG A 59 5.87 -8.31 8.32
CA ARG A 59 6.17 -6.88 8.43
C ARG A 59 7.47 -6.52 7.70
N ASP A 60 8.52 -7.31 7.91
CA ASP A 60 9.83 -7.05 7.31
C ASP A 60 9.85 -7.21 5.78
N LEU A 61 8.89 -7.94 5.23
CA LEU A 61 8.75 -8.16 3.79
C LEU A 61 7.71 -7.26 3.13
N LEU A 62 6.77 -6.67 3.88
CA LEU A 62 5.79 -5.73 3.33
C LEU A 62 6.49 -4.48 2.78
N PRO A 63 5.87 -3.78 1.81
CA PRO A 63 6.42 -2.52 1.34
C PRO A 63 6.60 -1.51 2.47
N THR A 64 7.62 -0.67 2.33
CA THR A 64 7.79 0.52 3.16
C THR A 64 8.15 1.72 2.30
N CYS A 65 7.65 2.88 2.71
CA CYS A 65 8.02 4.20 2.19
C CYS A 65 8.96 4.96 3.15
N GLU A 66 9.37 4.34 4.25
CA GLU A 66 10.23 4.98 5.25
C GLU A 66 11.59 5.36 4.67
N VAL A 67 11.98 6.61 4.89
CA VAL A 67 13.35 7.09 4.67
C VAL A 67 14.05 7.16 6.01
N ARG A 68 15.14 6.41 6.17
CA ARG A 68 15.90 6.35 7.43
C ARG A 68 17.14 7.24 7.37
N ASP A 69 17.46 7.89 8.49
CA ASP A 69 18.69 8.67 8.65
C ASP A 69 19.92 7.76 8.83
N ALA A 70 21.12 8.36 8.96
CA ALA A 70 22.37 7.63 9.17
C ALA A 70 22.41 6.84 10.50
N SER A 71 21.54 7.17 11.45
CA SER A 71 21.38 6.46 12.73
C SER A 71 20.33 5.35 12.66
N GLY A 72 19.66 5.17 11.51
CA GLY A 72 18.63 4.17 11.29
C GLY A 72 17.23 4.60 11.75
N ASN A 73 17.06 5.83 12.22
CA ASN A 73 15.75 6.35 12.62
C ASN A 73 14.93 6.75 11.39
N VAL A 74 13.62 6.56 11.45
CA VAL A 74 12.72 7.08 10.42
C VAL A 74 12.76 8.60 10.47
N SER A 75 13.21 9.22 9.37
CA SER A 75 13.33 10.67 9.24
C SER A 75 12.18 11.28 8.44
N SER A 76 11.63 10.54 7.48
CA SER A 76 10.53 10.96 6.62
C SER A 76 9.91 9.75 5.91
N TYR A 77 8.87 9.98 5.11
CA TYR A 77 8.25 8.99 4.24
C TYR A 77 8.26 9.51 2.80
N ASN A 78 8.77 8.71 1.87
CA ASN A 78 8.74 9.01 0.43
C ASN A 78 7.73 8.10 -0.27
N TYR A 79 6.46 8.51 -0.25
CA TYR A 79 5.35 7.79 -0.87
C TYR A 79 5.47 7.63 -2.39
N SER A 80 6.36 8.38 -3.04
CA SER A 80 6.64 8.23 -4.47
C SER A 80 7.59 7.07 -4.79
N THR A 81 8.28 6.52 -3.78
CA THR A 81 9.27 5.44 -3.96
C THR A 81 9.11 4.33 -2.92
N PRO A 82 7.98 3.61 -2.88
CA PRO A 82 7.88 2.41 -2.06
C PRO A 82 8.87 1.34 -2.54
N THR A 83 9.26 0.42 -1.67
CA THR A 83 10.13 -0.72 -2.04
C THR A 83 9.52 -1.55 -3.18
N TYR A 84 8.20 -1.74 -3.15
CA TYR A 84 7.37 -2.28 -4.23
C TYR A 84 5.90 -1.89 -3.95
N TRP A 85 5.02 -2.05 -4.94
CA TRP A 85 3.61 -1.68 -4.78
C TRP A 85 2.77 -2.86 -4.34
N LEU A 86 1.99 -2.68 -3.27
CA LEU A 86 1.00 -3.63 -2.79
C LEU A 86 -0.28 -2.87 -2.43
N THR A 87 -1.42 -3.27 -3.01
CA THR A 87 -2.72 -2.64 -2.73
C THR A 87 -3.35 -3.19 -1.46
N ARG A 88 -4.37 -2.51 -0.93
CA ARG A 88 -5.19 -3.07 0.16
C ARG A 88 -5.78 -4.43 -0.20
N GLU A 89 -6.33 -4.55 -1.41
CA GLU A 89 -6.90 -5.80 -1.88
C GLU A 89 -5.86 -6.92 -1.91
N ASP A 90 -4.64 -6.64 -2.38
CA ASP A 90 -3.54 -7.62 -2.36
C ASP A 90 -3.17 -8.04 -0.95
N VAL A 91 -3.10 -7.09 0.00
CA VAL A 91 -2.80 -7.42 1.40
C VAL A 91 -3.88 -8.33 1.98
N ILE A 92 -5.16 -8.03 1.76
CA ILE A 92 -6.28 -8.86 2.24
C ILE A 92 -6.26 -10.23 1.55
N ARG A 93 -5.97 -10.27 0.25
CA ARG A 93 -5.83 -11.52 -0.51
C ARG A 93 -4.68 -12.38 0.02
N LEU A 94 -3.56 -11.76 0.40
CA LEU A 94 -2.39 -12.46 0.95
C LEU A 94 -2.62 -12.90 2.39
N LEU A 95 -2.99 -11.99 3.29
CA LEU A 95 -2.99 -12.23 4.73
C LEU A 95 -4.36 -12.71 5.28
N GLY A 96 -5.41 -12.63 4.47
CA GLY A 96 -6.78 -12.95 4.85
C GLY A 96 -7.54 -11.72 5.34
N GLN A 97 -8.76 -11.94 5.83
CA GLN A 97 -9.59 -10.87 6.36
C GLN A 97 -8.97 -10.28 7.64
N PRO A 98 -8.73 -8.96 7.73
CA PRO A 98 -8.27 -8.33 8.96
C PRO A 98 -9.33 -8.41 10.06
N ASN A 99 -8.88 -8.34 11.31
CA ASN A 99 -9.76 -8.33 12.48
C ASN A 99 -10.49 -7.00 12.63
N GLU A 100 -9.80 -5.90 12.34
CA GLU A 100 -10.33 -4.54 12.42
C GLU A 100 -9.86 -3.72 11.22
N VAL A 101 -10.72 -2.80 10.78
CA VAL A 101 -10.43 -1.79 9.76
C VAL A 101 -10.80 -0.44 10.37
N ILE A 102 -9.81 0.42 10.58
CA ILE A 102 -10.02 1.75 11.17
C ILE A 102 -9.82 2.79 10.07
N GLU A 103 -10.84 3.65 9.90
CA GLU A 103 -10.83 4.89 9.13
C GLU A 103 -9.99 4.87 7.86
N GLY A 104 -10.35 4.03 6.89
CA GLY A 104 -9.89 4.15 5.50
C GLY A 104 -8.40 3.88 5.25
N ASP A 105 -7.54 3.97 6.25
CA ASP A 105 -6.09 4.06 6.09
C ASP A 105 -5.36 2.94 6.84
N PHE A 106 -6.02 2.23 7.76
CA PHE A 106 -5.42 1.13 8.52
C PHE A 106 -6.22 -0.16 8.44
N ILE A 107 -5.50 -1.28 8.39
CA ILE A 107 -6.03 -2.60 8.74
C ILE A 107 -5.19 -3.23 9.84
N TYR A 108 -5.84 -4.02 10.70
CA TYR A 108 -5.22 -4.67 11.84
C TYR A 108 -5.47 -6.17 11.81
N TYR A 109 -4.38 -6.93 11.94
CA TYR A 109 -4.41 -8.36 12.24
C TYR A 109 -4.05 -8.53 13.71
N LEU A 110 -5.06 -8.86 14.52
CA LEU A 110 -4.94 -8.99 15.96
C LEU A 110 -4.60 -10.42 16.33
N GLY A 111 -3.69 -10.55 17.31
CA GLY A 111 -3.38 -11.82 17.92
C GLY A 111 -3.12 -11.70 19.42
N CYS A 112 -3.10 -12.85 20.08
CA CYS A 112 -2.74 -12.92 21.49
C CYS A 112 -1.83 -14.12 21.74
N ASP A 113 -0.66 -13.87 22.29
CA ASP A 113 0.19 -14.92 22.83
C ASP A 113 -0.15 -15.15 24.32
N HIS A 114 0.46 -16.15 24.94
CA HIS A 114 0.33 -16.50 26.36
C HIS A 114 0.53 -15.30 27.29
N LYS A 115 1.32 -14.29 26.87
CA LYS A 115 1.68 -13.14 27.70
C LYS A 115 1.08 -11.79 27.24
N TYR A 116 0.87 -11.58 25.94
CA TYR A 116 0.54 -10.26 25.40
C TYR A 116 -0.50 -10.33 24.27
N ALA A 117 -1.29 -9.26 24.13
CA ALA A 117 -1.98 -8.98 22.87
C ALA A 117 -0.97 -8.33 21.92
N TRP A 118 -1.13 -8.55 20.62
CA TRP A 118 -0.31 -7.90 19.60
C TRP A 118 -1.13 -7.65 18.35
N SER A 119 -0.67 -6.71 17.54
CA SER A 119 -1.27 -6.43 16.23
C SER A 119 -0.20 -6.23 15.17
N LEU A 120 -0.42 -6.80 13.99
CA LEU A 120 0.19 -6.31 12.75
C LEU A 120 -0.73 -5.23 12.18
N SER A 121 -0.28 -3.98 12.22
CA SER A 121 -0.94 -2.85 11.59
C SER A 121 -0.32 -2.58 10.22
N VAL A 122 -1.16 -2.35 9.21
CA VAL A 122 -0.72 -1.96 7.86
C VAL A 122 -1.44 -0.66 7.51
N GLU A 123 -0.64 0.37 7.25
CA GLU A 123 -1.08 1.71 6.87
C GLU A 123 -1.03 1.87 5.36
N PHE A 124 -2.03 2.54 4.80
CA PHE A 124 -2.18 2.77 3.38
C PHE A 124 -2.16 4.26 3.05
N PHE A 125 -1.47 4.61 1.96
CA PHE A 125 -1.53 5.93 1.33
C PHE A 125 -2.02 5.74 -0.11
N GLU A 126 -3.12 6.40 -0.49
CA GLU A 126 -3.73 6.25 -1.82
C GLU A 126 -3.95 4.77 -2.24
N ASP A 127 -4.44 3.94 -1.30
CA ASP A 127 -4.68 2.49 -1.45
C ASP A 127 -3.43 1.58 -1.51
N HIS A 128 -2.24 2.14 -1.34
CA HIS A 128 -1.00 1.39 -1.35
C HIS A 128 -0.35 1.30 0.02
N VAL A 129 0.29 0.18 0.34
CA VAL A 129 1.00 0.01 1.61
C VAL A 129 2.09 1.07 1.74
N ALA A 130 1.96 1.89 2.79
CA ALA A 130 2.91 2.94 3.14
C ALA A 130 3.92 2.43 4.18
N VAL A 131 3.40 1.81 5.24
CA VAL A 131 4.19 1.30 6.37
C VAL A 131 3.43 0.16 7.04
N SER A 132 4.16 -0.72 7.71
CA SER A 132 3.57 -1.73 8.59
C SER A 132 4.31 -1.80 9.93
N ARG A 133 3.60 -2.13 11.00
CA ARG A 133 4.16 -2.16 12.37
C ARG A 133 3.65 -3.36 13.15
N ILE A 134 4.45 -3.80 14.11
CA ILE A 134 4.04 -4.74 15.14
C ILE A 134 3.91 -3.97 16.44
N ASP A 135 2.70 -3.90 16.97
CA ASP A 135 2.39 -3.25 18.22
C ASP A 135 2.08 -4.31 19.28
N HIS A 136 2.54 -4.09 20.52
CA HIS A 136 2.28 -4.98 21.65
C HIS A 136 1.35 -4.28 22.65
N GLY A 137 0.20 -4.90 22.90
CA GLY A 137 -0.73 -4.48 23.94
C GLY A 137 -0.55 -5.30 25.22
N PHE A 138 -0.68 -4.65 26.38
CA PHE A 138 -0.77 -5.38 27.64
C PHE A 138 -2.10 -6.15 27.70
N LYS A 139 -2.02 -7.44 28.04
CA LYS A 139 -3.21 -8.21 28.41
C LYS A 139 -3.62 -7.71 29.80
N THR A 140 -4.67 -6.90 29.90
CA THR A 140 -5.27 -6.61 31.21
C THR A 140 -5.77 -7.94 31.76
N ALA A 141 -5.14 -8.44 32.83
CA ALA A 141 -5.63 -9.59 33.57
C ALA A 141 -7.09 -9.31 33.96
N ARG A 142 -8.01 -10.13 33.46
CA ARG A 142 -9.38 -10.20 33.97
C ARG A 142 -9.46 -11.40 34.88
#